data_AF-A0AAV9B683-F1
#
_entry.id   AF-A0AAV9B683-F1
#
_cell.length_a   1.000
_cell.length_b   1.000
_cell.length_c   1.000
_cell.angle_alpha   90.00
_cell.angle_beta   90.00
_cell.angle_gamma   90.00
#
_symmetry.space_group_name_H-M   'P 1'
#
loop_
_entity.id
_entity.type
_entity.pdbx_description
1 polymer ?
#
loop_
_entity_poly.entity_id
_entity_poly.type
_entity_poly.pdbx_seq_one_letter_code
_entity_poly.pdbx_strand_id
1 'polypeptide(L)' 'MSLFTRFSSLSPKTKNFVVAGGLTTFVFGVYYYTMRAVGGSDELQIAIDKFEAQKHKNEAESSP' A
#
# COMPACT_ATOMS: atom_id res chain seq x y z
N MET A 1 -11.53 31.48 3.22
CA MET A 1 -10.35 32.15 2.61
C MET A 1 -9.16 32.25 3.60
N SER A 2 -8.71 31.13 4.19
CA SER A 2 -7.73 31.18 5.32
C SER A 2 -6.37 30.51 5.03
N LEU A 3 -6.35 29.47 4.18
CA LEU A 3 -5.12 28.71 3.94
C LEU A 3 -4.20 29.36 2.89
N PHE A 4 -4.76 29.88 1.81
CA PHE A 4 -4.00 30.57 0.75
C PHE A 4 -3.37 31.87 1.26
N THR A 5 -4.08 32.63 2.08
CA THR A 5 -3.57 33.85 2.72
C THR A 5 -2.43 33.53 3.68
N ARG A 6 -2.55 32.49 4.51
CA ARG A 6 -1.44 32.02 5.38
C ARG A 6 -0.24 31.49 4.60
N PHE A 7 -0.44 30.75 3.51
CA PHE A 7 0.67 30.29 2.68
C PHE A 7 1.38 31.47 2.00
N SER A 8 0.61 32.46 1.51
CA SER A 8 1.16 33.65 0.87
C SER A 8 2.01 34.51 1.80
N SER A 9 1.72 34.53 3.10
CA SER A 9 2.50 35.27 4.11
C SER A 9 3.77 34.56 4.58
N LEU A 10 4.03 33.32 4.16
CA LEU A 10 5.24 32.58 4.54
C LEU A 10 6.50 33.10 3.82
N SER A 11 7.65 32.94 4.46
CA SER A 11 8.95 33.20 3.84
C SER A 11 9.18 32.26 2.63
N PRO A 12 9.97 32.68 1.61
CA PRO A 12 10.22 31.85 0.43
C PRO A 12 10.79 30.46 0.73
N LYS A 13 11.70 30.35 1.72
CA LYS A 13 12.25 29.06 2.15
C LYS A 13 11.18 28.13 2.73
N THR A 14 10.29 28.68 3.55
CA THR A 14 9.19 27.91 4.15
C THR A 14 8.19 27.45 3.10
N LYS A 15 7.90 28.28 2.09
CA LYS A 15 7.05 27.89 0.96
C LYS A 15 7.64 26.71 0.20
N ASN A 16 8.93 26.76 -0.10
CA ASN A 16 9.63 25.66 -0.78
C ASN A 16 9.62 24.37 0.05
N PHE A 17 9.77 24.47 1.37
CA PHE A 17 9.69 23.31 2.26
C PHE A 17 8.29 22.68 2.27
N VAL A 18 7.24 23.50 2.34
CA VAL A 18 5.84 23.02 2.29
C VAL A 18 5.55 22.35 0.94
N VAL A 19 5.99 22.94 -0.17
CA VAL A 19 5.80 22.37 -1.50
C VAL A 19 6.58 21.06 -1.65
N ALA A 20 7.86 21.04 -1.25
CA ALA A 20 8.68 19.84 -1.31
C ALA A 20 8.10 18.72 -0.43
N GLY A 21 7.74 19.04 0.82
CA GLY A 21 7.10 18.08 1.73
C GLY A 21 5.80 17.53 1.17
N GLY A 22 4.92 18.39 0.65
CA GLY A 22 3.66 17.97 0.04
C GLY A 22 3.86 17.05 -1.16
N LEU A 23 4.80 17.39 -2.06
CA LEU A 23 5.13 16.56 -3.22
C LEU A 23 5.72 15.20 -2.79
N THR A 24 6.64 15.19 -1.82
CA THR A 24 7.23 13.96 -1.29
C THR A 24 6.18 13.07 -0.65
N THR A 25 5.31 13.61 0.21
CA THR A 25 4.23 12.83 0.85
C THR A 25 3.24 12.31 -0.18
N PHE A 26 2.91 13.08 -1.22
CA PHE A 26 2.02 12.63 -2.29
C PHE A 26 2.62 11.45 -3.06
N VAL A 27 3.85 11.58 -3.55
CA VAL A 27 4.53 10.53 -4.32
C VAL A 27 4.71 9.27 -3.46
N PHE A 28 5.16 9.42 -2.22
CA PHE A 28 5.31 8.31 -1.28
C PHE A 28 3.96 7.65 -0.97
N GLY A 29 2.91 8.46 -0.77
CA GLY A 29 1.56 7.97 -0.51
C GLY A 29 0.98 7.15 -1.66
N VAL A 30 1.15 7.62 -2.90
CA VAL A 30 0.73 6.86 -4.10
C VAL A 30 1.51 5.56 -4.22
N TYR A 31 2.84 5.60 -4.10
CA TYR A 31 3.70 4.42 -4.17
C TYR A 31 3.35 3.39 -3.09
N TYR A 32 3.19 3.84 -1.84
CA TYR A 32 2.79 2.98 -0.74
C TYR A 32 1.38 2.42 -0.95
N TYR A 33 0.43 3.25 -1.41
CA TYR A 33 -0.94 2.83 -1.63
C TYR A 33 -1.03 1.76 -2.73
N THR A 34 -0.33 1.93 -3.85
CA THR A 34 -0.34 0.93 -4.92
C THR A 34 0.32 -0.36 -4.46
N MET A 35 1.45 -0.30 -3.76
CA MET A 35 2.06 -1.51 -3.18
C MET A 35 1.16 -2.19 -2.14
N ARG A 36 0.42 -1.43 -1.34
CA ARG A 36 -0.52 -1.99 -0.36
C ARG A 36 -1.79 -2.55 -1.01
N ALA A 37 -2.32 -1.90 -2.04
CA ALA A 37 -3.53 -2.32 -2.73
C ALA A 37 -3.29 -3.48 -3.70
N VAL A 38 -2.07 -3.61 -4.23
CA VAL A 38 -1.71 -4.61 -5.25
C VAL A 38 -0.80 -5.71 -4.70
N GLY A 39 -0.02 -5.45 -3.65
CA GLY A 39 0.96 -6.40 -3.08
C GLY A 39 0.51 -7.16 -1.82
N GLY A 40 -0.74 -7.00 -1.37
CA GLY A 40 -1.30 -7.72 -0.21
C GLY A 40 -2.00 -9.04 -0.56
N SER A 41 -2.25 -9.28 -1.85
CA SER A 41 -2.84 -10.52 -2.34
C SER A 41 -1.72 -11.47 -2.75
N ASP A 42 -1.06 -12.08 -1.76
CA ASP A 42 -0.37 -13.36 -1.95
C ASP A 42 -1.41 -14.50 -2.16
N GLU A 43 -2.48 -14.20 -2.90
CA GLU A 43 -3.61 -15.07 -3.24
C GLU A 43 -3.11 -16.31 -3.97
N LEU A 44 -1.97 -16.20 -4.65
CA LEU A 44 -1.34 -17.32 -5.33
C LEU A 44 -0.73 -18.31 -4.33
N GLN A 45 -0.05 -17.85 -3.27
CA GLN A 45 0.44 -18.74 -2.21
C GLN A 45 -0.70 -19.26 -1.34
N ILE A 46 -1.69 -18.44 -1.02
CA ILE A 46 -2.90 -18.87 -0.28
C ILE A 46 -3.69 -19.91 -1.08
N ALA A 47 -3.75 -19.79 -2.41
CA ALA A 47 -4.37 -20.80 -3.27
C ALA A 47 -3.56 -22.10 -3.31
N ILE A 48 -2.22 -22.01 -3.32
CA ILE A 48 -1.32 -23.17 -3.25
C ILE A 48 -1.47 -23.90 -1.91
N ASP A 49 -1.41 -23.19 -0.78
CA ASP A 49 -1.60 -23.78 0.56
C ASP A 49 -2.96 -24.46 0.70
N LYS A 50 -4.02 -23.83 0.17
CA LYS A 50 -5.37 -24.43 0.15
C LYS A 50 -5.45 -25.68 -0.72
N PHE A 51 -4.76 -25.70 -1.86
CA PHE A 51 -4.70 -26.85 -2.74
C PHE A 51 -3.93 -28.02 -2.11
N GLU A 52 -2.78 -27.75 -1.51
CA GLU A 52 -1.94 -28.76 -0.86
C GLU A 52 -2.64 -29.36 0.37
N ALA A 53 -3.33 -28.54 1.18
CA ALA A 53 -4.15 -29.02 2.30
C ALA A 53 -5.32 -29.92 1.87
N GLN A 54 -5.96 -29.64 0.73
CA GLN A 54 -7.03 -30.49 0.19
C GLN A 54 -6.49 -31.82 -0.35
N LYS A 55 -5.28 -31.82 -0.90
CA LYS A 55 -4.65 -33.04 -1.43
C LYS A 55 -4.32 -34.05 -0.32
N HIS A 56 -3.75 -33.57 0.78
CA HIS A 56 -3.46 -34.39 1.96
C HIS A 56 -4.71 -35.00 2.61
N LYS A 57 -5.84 -34.28 2.60
CA LYS A 57 -7.09 -34.78 3.16
C LYS A 57 -7.69 -35.91 2.31
N ASN A 58 -7.63 -35.81 0.98
CA ASN A 58 -8.09 -36.87 0.08
C ASN A 58 -7.21 -38.13 0.15
N GLU A 59 -5.89 -37.99 0.31
CA GLU A 59 -4.97 -39.14 0.46
C GLU A 59 -5.17 -39.89 1.81
N ALA A 60 -5.62 -39.19 2.86
CA ALA A 60 -5.96 -39.79 4.15
C ALA A 60 -7.31 -40.52 4.14
N GLU A 61 -8.28 -40.04 3.35
CA GLU A 61 -9.59 -40.70 3.17
C GLU A 61 -9.56 -41.85 2.13
N SER A 62 -8.51 -41.93 1.30
CA SER A 62 -8.32 -42.98 0.30
C SER A 62 -7.36 -44.10 0.72
N SER A 63 -6.89 -44.09 1.97
CA SER A 63 -6.12 -45.21 2.54
C SER A 63 -7.11 -46.23 3.17
N PRO A 64 -6.98 -47.54 2.87
CA PRO A 64 -7.98 -48.57 3.17
C PRO A 64 -8.26 -48.79 4.65
#